data_AF-A0A287BJH7-F1
#
_entry.id   AF-A0A287BJH7-F1
#
_cell.length_a   1.000
_cell.length_b   1.000
_cell.length_c   1.000
_cell.angle_alpha   90.00
_cell.angle_beta   90.00
_cell.angle_gamma   90.00
#
_symmetry.space_group_name_H-M   'P 1'
#
loop_
_entity.id
_entity.type
_entity.pdbx_description
1 polymer ?
#
loop_
_entity_poly.entity_id
_entity_poly.type
_entity_poly.pdbx_seq_one_letter_code
_entity_poly.pdbx_strand_id
1 'polypeptide(L)'
;RRSSSRCRCCPKPPRLLSVSSAAICATAGRPPWPGEPNQCWIWRWYPNALWGTSNGNSRWSPLSHDLILNLTQDGIKLLFDAFNQRLKVIEVYDLTKVKLKYCGVHFNSQAIAPTIEQIDQSFGATHPGVYNSAEQLFHLNFRGLSFSFQLDSWIEAPKYEPNFAHGLASLQIPHGATVKRMYIYSGNSLQDTKAPVMPLSCFLGNVYAESVDVLRDGTGPSGLRLRLLAAGCGPGLLADAKMRVFERSVYFGDSCQDVLSMLGSPHKVFYKSEDKMKIHSPSPHKQVPSKCNDYFFNYFTLGVLSPL
;
A
#
# COMPACT_ATOMS: atom_id res chain seq x y z
N ARG A 1 -51.68 -42.40 -3.90
CA ARG A 1 -51.03 -41.97 -2.64
C ARG A 1 -49.54 -42.34 -2.73
N ARG A 2 -48.64 -41.34 -2.63
CA ARG A 2 -47.22 -41.36 -2.16
C ARG A 2 -46.23 -42.38 -2.76
N SER A 3 -44.95 -42.14 -3.00
CA SER A 3 -44.05 -40.98 -3.17
C SER A 3 -42.59 -41.50 -3.07
N SER A 4 -41.65 -40.86 -3.77
CA SER A 4 -40.17 -40.87 -3.53
C SER A 4 -39.44 -42.17 -3.90
N SER A 5 -38.19 -42.19 -4.34
CA SER A 5 -37.18 -41.17 -4.65
C SER A 5 -35.99 -41.91 -5.31
N ARG A 6 -35.41 -41.36 -6.40
CA ARG A 6 -34.04 -41.72 -6.81
C ARG A 6 -33.25 -40.44 -7.03
N CYS A 7 -32.18 -40.33 -6.26
CA CYS A 7 -31.32 -39.18 -6.10
C CYS A 7 -30.46 -38.88 -7.33
N ARG A 8 -30.10 -37.60 -7.38
CA ARG A 8 -29.42 -36.85 -8.44
C ARG A 8 -27.96 -37.26 -8.61
N CYS A 9 -27.50 -37.18 -9.85
CA CYS A 9 -26.09 -37.11 -10.24
C CYS A 9 -25.42 -35.90 -9.56
N CYS A 10 -24.37 -36.15 -8.77
CA CYS A 10 -23.49 -35.10 -8.27
C CYS A 10 -22.54 -34.62 -9.39
N PRO A 11 -22.44 -33.32 -9.67
CA PRO A 11 -21.43 -32.77 -10.57
C PRO A 11 -20.05 -32.76 -9.89
N LYS A 12 -19.02 -33.08 -10.67
CA LYS A 12 -17.60 -33.06 -10.27
C LYS A 12 -17.20 -31.66 -9.76
N PRO A 13 -16.34 -31.55 -8.73
CA PRO A 13 -15.86 -30.27 -8.23
C PRO A 13 -14.98 -29.56 -9.28
N PRO A 14 -15.04 -28.22 -9.37
CA PRO A 14 -14.19 -27.45 -10.28
C PRO A 14 -12.72 -27.58 -9.88
N ARG A 15 -11.86 -27.84 -10.87
CA ARG A 15 -10.41 -27.87 -10.70
C ARG A 15 -9.93 -26.51 -10.19
N LEU A 16 -9.26 -26.51 -9.04
CA LEU A 16 -8.48 -25.39 -8.55
C LEU A 16 -7.41 -25.04 -9.59
N LEU A 17 -7.52 -23.87 -10.21
CA LEU A 17 -6.49 -23.30 -11.06
C LEU A 17 -5.31 -22.88 -10.19
N SER A 18 -4.11 -23.31 -10.56
CA SER A 18 -2.87 -22.91 -9.87
C SER A 18 -2.67 -21.41 -9.99
N VAL A 19 -2.27 -20.77 -8.89
CA VAL A 19 -1.90 -19.36 -8.83
C VAL A 19 -0.62 -19.15 -9.63
N SER A 20 -0.74 -18.97 -10.94
CA SER A 20 0.29 -18.36 -11.78
C SER A 20 0.05 -16.86 -11.73
N SER A 21 0.81 -16.14 -10.91
CA SER A 21 0.88 -14.68 -10.92
C SER A 21 1.50 -14.21 -12.24
N ALA A 22 0.70 -14.14 -13.30
CA ALA A 22 1.09 -13.48 -14.54
C ALA A 22 1.11 -11.97 -14.28
N ALA A 23 2.30 -11.36 -14.31
CA ALA A 23 2.45 -9.93 -14.16
C ALA A 23 1.88 -9.20 -15.39
N ILE A 24 1.05 -8.18 -15.16
CA ILE A 24 0.71 -7.21 -16.19
C ILE A 24 1.89 -6.25 -16.31
N CYS A 25 2.55 -6.25 -17.46
CA CYS A 25 3.66 -5.34 -17.73
C CYS A 25 3.17 -4.12 -18.52
N ALA A 26 3.37 -2.93 -17.97
CA ALA A 26 3.32 -1.67 -18.70
C ALA A 26 4.75 -1.32 -19.14
N THR A 27 4.94 -1.01 -20.42
CA THR A 27 6.24 -0.56 -20.95
C THR A 27 6.10 0.88 -21.44
N ALA A 28 6.75 1.82 -20.75
CA ALA A 28 6.95 3.19 -21.21
C ALA A 28 8.30 3.24 -21.96
N GLY A 29 8.30 3.71 -23.22
CA GLY A 29 9.51 3.75 -24.03
C GLY A 29 10.46 4.88 -23.61
N ARG A 30 11.57 4.56 -22.94
CA ARG A 30 12.78 5.42 -22.82
C ARG A 30 14.07 4.56 -22.70
N PRO A 31 15.25 5.07 -23.13
CA PRO A 31 16.50 4.32 -23.18
C PRO A 31 17.10 4.08 -21.77
N PRO A 32 18.08 3.14 -21.63
CA PRO A 32 18.58 2.70 -20.33
C PRO A 32 19.42 3.79 -19.66
N TRP A 33 19.07 4.14 -18.43
CA TRP A 33 19.90 4.98 -17.56
C TRP A 33 21.05 4.14 -16.96
N PRO A 34 22.28 4.68 -16.85
CA PRO A 34 23.41 3.96 -16.30
C PRO A 34 23.24 3.73 -14.80
N GLY A 35 23.69 2.57 -14.33
CA GLY A 35 23.34 2.02 -13.02
C GLY A 35 24.19 2.47 -11.84
N GLU A 36 23.62 2.26 -10.66
CA GLU A 36 24.31 1.80 -9.44
C GLU A 36 23.47 0.67 -8.81
N PRO A 37 24.07 -0.44 -8.36
CA PRO A 37 23.38 -1.46 -7.59
C PRO A 37 23.40 -1.07 -6.11
N ASN A 38 22.23 -1.05 -5.47
CA ASN A 38 22.00 -0.95 -4.00
C ASN A 38 21.46 0.38 -3.42
N GLN A 39 20.78 1.22 -4.17
CA GLN A 39 19.92 2.25 -3.56
C GLN A 39 18.46 1.79 -3.58
N CYS A 40 17.97 1.36 -2.41
CA CYS A 40 16.55 1.15 -2.17
C CYS A 40 15.89 2.53 -2.06
N TRP A 41 15.32 3.01 -3.16
CA TRP A 41 14.63 4.30 -3.23
C TRP A 41 13.25 4.22 -2.56
N ILE A 42 13.21 3.96 -1.25
CA ILE A 42 12.04 4.29 -0.43
C ILE A 42 12.28 5.68 0.12
N TRP A 43 12.08 6.70 -0.72
CA TRP A 43 11.82 8.04 -0.20
C TRP A 43 10.44 7.98 0.46
N ARG A 44 10.44 7.78 1.78
CA ARG A 44 9.28 8.17 2.59
C ARG A 44 9.12 9.66 2.36
N TRP A 45 8.12 10.06 1.58
CA TRP A 45 7.82 11.47 1.36
C TRP A 45 7.47 12.07 2.72
N TYR A 46 8.43 12.76 3.32
CA TYR A 46 8.19 13.74 4.36
C TYR A 46 7.98 15.06 3.63
N PRO A 47 6.74 15.47 3.31
CA PRO A 47 6.53 16.86 2.96
C PRO A 47 6.97 17.68 4.19
N ASN A 48 8.09 18.39 4.04
CA ASN A 48 8.61 19.36 5.02
C ASN A 48 7.57 20.45 5.38
N ALA A 49 6.41 20.47 4.71
CA ALA A 49 5.26 21.31 4.99
C ALA A 49 4.40 20.87 6.19
N LEU A 50 4.63 19.70 6.82
CA LEU A 50 3.82 19.25 7.97
C LEU A 50 4.29 19.75 9.33
N TRP A 51 5.45 20.41 9.41
CA TRP A 51 5.99 20.99 10.65
C TRP A 51 6.21 22.49 10.54
N GLY A 52 5.33 23.18 9.80
CA GLY A 52 5.24 24.63 9.80
C GLY A 52 4.55 25.12 11.06
N THR A 53 5.33 25.64 12.01
CA THR A 53 4.81 26.50 13.08
C THR A 53 4.30 27.80 12.47
N SER A 54 3.00 27.94 12.30
CA SER A 54 2.36 29.26 12.19
C SER A 54 0.88 29.16 12.52
N ASN A 55 0.48 29.93 13.54
CA ASN A 55 -0.86 30.40 13.89
C ASN A 55 -2.06 29.66 13.28
N GLY A 56 -2.89 29.15 14.19
CA GLY A 56 -4.08 28.36 13.88
C GLY A 56 -4.97 28.98 12.82
N ASN A 57 -5.21 28.23 11.75
CA ASN A 57 -6.54 27.72 11.44
C ASN A 57 -6.41 26.71 10.30
N SER A 58 -6.40 25.41 10.61
CA SER A 58 -6.98 24.37 9.76
C SER A 58 -6.75 22.95 10.32
N ARG A 59 -7.87 22.26 10.54
CA ARG A 59 -7.99 20.85 10.93
C ARG A 59 -7.57 19.92 9.78
N TRP A 60 -6.34 20.00 9.29
CA TRP A 60 -5.87 19.01 8.33
C TRP A 60 -5.44 17.77 9.10
N SER A 61 -6.21 16.69 8.99
CA SER A 61 -5.79 15.36 9.41
C SER A 61 -4.99 14.74 8.26
N PRO A 62 -3.64 14.83 8.24
CA PRO A 62 -2.83 14.43 7.08
C PRO A 62 -2.96 12.94 6.74
N LEU A 63 -3.45 12.13 7.68
CA LEU A 63 -3.69 10.69 7.53
C LEU A 63 -5.15 10.35 7.17
N SER A 64 -6.00 11.35 6.89
CA SER A 64 -7.42 11.11 6.56
C SER A 64 -7.66 10.68 5.12
N HIS A 65 -6.69 10.92 4.23
CA HIS A 65 -6.81 10.61 2.81
C HIS A 65 -5.53 9.94 2.31
N ASP A 66 -5.68 9.05 1.33
CA ASP A 66 -4.55 8.43 0.64
C ASP A 66 -3.71 9.48 -0.10
N LEU A 67 -2.42 9.20 -0.22
CA LEU A 67 -1.50 10.04 -1.00
C LEU A 67 -1.60 9.65 -2.47
N ILE A 68 -1.84 10.62 -3.35
CA ILE A 68 -2.02 10.37 -4.79
C ILE A 68 -0.85 10.97 -5.56
N LEU A 69 -0.11 10.13 -6.28
CA LEU A 69 0.88 10.56 -7.26
C LEU A 69 0.29 10.41 -8.66
N ASN A 70 0.11 11.53 -9.36
CA ASN A 70 -0.48 11.56 -10.70
C ASN A 70 0.60 11.72 -11.78
N LEU A 71 0.86 10.67 -12.55
CA LEU A 71 1.81 10.64 -13.65
C LEU A 71 1.09 11.05 -14.94
N THR A 72 0.93 12.35 -15.13
CA THR A 72 0.07 12.92 -16.19
C THR A 72 0.51 12.59 -17.62
N GLN A 73 1.82 12.43 -17.81
CA GLN A 73 2.44 12.05 -19.08
C GLN A 73 2.23 10.56 -19.41
N ASP A 74 2.02 9.73 -18.41
CA ASP A 74 1.87 8.27 -18.56
C ASP A 74 0.41 7.82 -18.51
N GLY A 75 -0.51 8.67 -18.01
CA GLY A 75 -1.91 8.27 -17.87
C GLY A 75 -2.18 7.38 -16.65
N ILE A 76 -1.32 7.44 -15.63
CA ILE A 76 -1.33 6.56 -14.46
C ILE A 76 -1.42 7.39 -13.18
N LYS A 77 -2.25 6.96 -12.21
CA LYS A 77 -2.19 7.42 -10.82
C LYS A 77 -1.78 6.28 -9.90
N LEU A 78 -0.92 6.61 -8.93
CA LEU A 78 -0.50 5.72 -7.87
C LEU A 78 -1.10 6.23 -6.56
N LEU A 79 -1.95 5.42 -5.93
CA LEU A 79 -2.58 5.74 -4.66
C LEU A 79 -1.83 4.98 -3.56
N PHE A 80 -1.26 5.71 -2.60
CA PHE A 80 -0.57 5.16 -1.45
C PHE A 80 -1.44 5.31 -0.21
N ASP A 81 -1.50 4.25 0.59
CA ASP A 81 -2.25 4.23 1.84
C ASP A 81 -1.82 5.36 2.78
N ALA A 82 -2.77 6.07 3.37
CA ALA A 82 -2.51 7.24 4.21
C ALA A 82 -1.56 6.95 5.39
N PHE A 83 -1.71 5.79 6.03
CA PHE A 83 -0.97 5.42 7.23
C PHE A 83 0.36 4.74 6.91
N ASN A 84 0.29 3.72 6.07
CA ASN A 84 1.43 2.87 5.74
C ASN A 84 2.32 3.47 4.66
N GLN A 85 1.82 4.45 3.90
CA GLN A 85 2.50 5.06 2.75
C GLN A 85 3.00 4.03 1.73
N ARG A 86 2.33 2.87 1.66
CA ARG A 86 2.59 1.81 0.69
C ARG A 86 1.60 1.91 -0.46
N LEU A 87 2.06 1.57 -1.66
CA LEU A 87 1.24 1.57 -2.87
C LEU A 87 0.04 0.65 -2.68
N LYS A 88 -1.17 1.22 -2.73
CA LYS A 88 -2.45 0.53 -2.53
C LYS A 88 -3.15 0.23 -3.86
N VAL A 89 -3.21 1.22 -4.76
CA VAL A 89 -3.89 1.10 -6.06
C VAL A 89 -3.06 1.73 -7.16
N ILE A 90 -3.02 1.08 -8.31
CA ILE A 90 -2.57 1.67 -9.58
C ILE A 90 -3.81 1.89 -10.44
N GLU A 91 -4.14 3.14 -10.73
CA GLU A 91 -5.19 3.52 -11.67
C GLU A 91 -4.56 3.89 -13.00
N VAL A 92 -4.94 3.20 -14.08
CA VAL A 92 -4.68 3.65 -15.46
C VAL A 92 -5.93 4.37 -15.93
N TYR A 93 -5.85 5.69 -16.06
CA TYR A 93 -7.01 6.53 -16.42
C TYR A 93 -6.97 7.00 -17.88
N ASP A 94 -5.83 6.84 -18.56
CA ASP A 94 -5.66 7.16 -19.97
C ASP A 94 -4.91 6.03 -20.67
N LEU A 95 -5.67 5.06 -21.19
CA LEU A 95 -5.14 3.87 -21.83
C LEU A 95 -4.42 4.18 -23.16
N THR A 96 -4.65 5.35 -23.76
CA THR A 96 -4.02 5.72 -25.03
C THR A 96 -2.50 5.93 -24.90
N LYS A 97 -2.04 6.23 -23.67
CA LYS A 97 -0.64 6.48 -23.33
C LYS A 97 0.13 5.25 -22.89
N VAL A 98 -0.55 4.12 -22.65
CA VAL A 98 0.06 2.93 -22.06
C VAL A 98 -0.08 1.74 -23.01
N LYS A 99 0.98 0.95 -23.13
CA LYS A 99 0.92 -0.34 -23.82
C LYS A 99 0.87 -1.46 -22.79
N LEU A 100 -0.20 -2.24 -22.79
CA LEU A 100 -0.47 -3.26 -21.78
C LEU A 100 -0.53 -4.66 -22.39
N LYS A 101 0.09 -5.60 -21.69
CA LYS A 101 0.07 -7.02 -22.01
C LYS A 101 -0.31 -7.86 -20.80
N TYR A 102 -0.98 -8.98 -21.06
CA TYR A 102 -1.22 -10.03 -20.09
C TYR A 102 -0.85 -11.37 -20.71
N CYS A 103 -0.05 -12.18 -19.99
CA CYS A 103 0.49 -13.46 -20.49
C CYS A 103 1.17 -13.34 -21.88
N GLY A 104 1.85 -12.20 -22.14
CA GLY A 104 2.52 -11.92 -23.41
C GLY A 104 1.62 -11.39 -24.53
N VAL A 105 0.29 -11.46 -24.38
CA VAL A 105 -0.70 -10.97 -25.35
C VAL A 105 -1.05 -9.52 -25.04
N HIS A 106 -1.06 -8.67 -26.07
CA HIS A 106 -1.49 -7.29 -25.90
C HIS A 106 -3.02 -7.21 -25.84
N PHE A 107 -3.53 -6.47 -24.88
CA PHE A 107 -4.96 -6.10 -24.83
C PHE A 107 -5.19 -4.59 -24.99
N ASN A 108 -4.11 -3.80 -24.93
CA ASN A 108 -4.16 -2.36 -25.17
C ASN A 108 -2.86 -1.87 -25.81
N SER A 109 -2.96 -1.22 -26.96
CA SER A 109 -1.85 -0.55 -27.65
C SER A 109 -2.37 0.40 -28.73
N GLN A 110 -1.49 1.18 -29.38
CA GLN A 110 -1.89 2.02 -30.53
C GLN A 110 -2.60 1.25 -31.66
N ALA A 111 -2.32 -0.05 -31.81
CA ALA A 111 -2.94 -0.89 -32.83
C ALA A 111 -4.09 -1.76 -32.30
N ILE A 112 -4.29 -1.83 -30.98
CA ILE A 112 -5.25 -2.73 -30.33
C ILE A 112 -6.04 -1.93 -29.30
N ALA A 113 -7.31 -1.68 -29.59
CA ALA A 113 -8.20 -1.02 -28.66
C ALA A 113 -8.56 -1.96 -27.49
N PRO A 114 -8.68 -1.45 -26.26
CA PRO A 114 -9.05 -2.24 -25.09
C PRO A 114 -10.57 -2.43 -25.04
N THR A 115 -11.12 -3.24 -25.93
CA THR A 115 -12.57 -3.54 -25.96
C THR A 115 -12.92 -4.64 -24.97
N ILE A 116 -14.20 -4.76 -24.62
CA ILE A 116 -14.70 -5.85 -23.76
C ILE A 116 -14.33 -7.23 -24.30
N GLU A 117 -14.42 -7.45 -25.62
CA GLU A 117 -14.04 -8.72 -26.24
C GLU A 117 -12.54 -9.01 -26.05
N GLN A 118 -11.71 -7.98 -26.17
CA GLN A 118 -10.27 -8.12 -25.95
C GLN A 118 -9.95 -8.44 -24.49
N ILE A 119 -10.71 -7.86 -23.55
CA ILE A 119 -10.60 -8.16 -22.11
C ILE A 119 -11.04 -9.60 -21.84
N ASP A 120 -12.19 -10.03 -22.34
CA ASP A 120 -12.70 -11.39 -22.18
C ASP A 120 -11.76 -12.44 -22.79
N GLN A 121 -11.17 -12.13 -23.96
CA GLN A 121 -10.18 -13.00 -24.60
C GLN A 121 -8.89 -13.11 -23.76
N SER A 122 -8.46 -12.03 -23.14
CA SER A 122 -7.18 -11.97 -22.41
C SER A 122 -7.28 -12.53 -21.00
N PHE A 123 -8.36 -12.21 -20.28
CA PHE A 123 -8.52 -12.51 -18.85
C PHE A 123 -9.55 -13.61 -18.58
N GLY A 124 -10.30 -14.02 -19.59
CA GLY A 124 -11.40 -14.98 -19.49
C GLY A 124 -12.73 -14.32 -19.12
N ALA A 125 -13.83 -15.00 -19.44
CA ALA A 125 -15.16 -14.54 -19.08
C ALA A 125 -15.34 -14.52 -17.56
N THR A 126 -15.81 -13.40 -17.01
CA THR A 126 -16.14 -13.24 -15.59
C THR A 126 -17.64 -13.18 -15.34
N HIS A 127 -18.02 -12.98 -14.08
CA HIS A 127 -19.36 -12.54 -13.75
C HIS A 127 -19.75 -11.28 -14.54
N PRO A 128 -21.04 -11.07 -14.82
CA PRO A 128 -21.52 -9.96 -15.61
C PRO A 128 -21.16 -8.62 -14.97
N GLY A 129 -20.91 -7.60 -15.80
CA GLY A 129 -20.51 -6.28 -15.34
C GLY A 129 -21.53 -5.69 -14.35
N VAL A 130 -21.03 -5.00 -13.34
CA VAL A 130 -21.86 -4.30 -12.36
C VAL A 130 -22.00 -2.84 -12.80
N TYR A 131 -23.23 -2.39 -13.02
CA TYR A 131 -23.49 -1.00 -13.36
C TYR A 131 -23.44 -0.10 -12.12
N ASN A 132 -22.65 0.97 -12.20
CA ASN A 132 -22.64 2.02 -11.20
C ASN A 132 -23.35 3.26 -11.75
N SER A 133 -24.56 3.53 -11.26
CA SER A 133 -25.38 4.67 -11.68
C SER A 133 -24.80 6.03 -11.27
N ALA A 134 -24.00 6.11 -10.20
CA ALA A 134 -23.38 7.36 -9.77
C ALA A 134 -22.28 7.80 -10.75
N GLU A 135 -21.55 6.84 -11.30
CA GLU A 135 -20.46 7.10 -12.25
C GLU A 135 -20.90 6.98 -13.71
N GLN A 136 -22.06 6.39 -13.97
CA GLN A 136 -22.54 5.98 -15.30
C GLN A 136 -21.51 5.07 -16.01
N LEU A 137 -20.89 4.16 -15.24
CA LEU A 137 -19.88 3.22 -15.73
C LEU A 137 -20.26 1.78 -15.40
N PHE A 138 -19.89 0.87 -16.29
CA PHE A 138 -19.90 -0.57 -15.98
C PHE A 138 -18.56 -1.00 -15.46
N HIS A 139 -18.56 -1.73 -14.35
CA HIS A 139 -17.37 -2.28 -13.74
C HIS A 139 -17.31 -3.79 -13.94
N LEU A 140 -16.24 -4.26 -14.57
CA LEU A 140 -15.88 -5.67 -14.68
C LEU A 140 -14.77 -5.97 -13.68
N ASN A 141 -15.05 -6.85 -12.72
CA ASN A 141 -14.16 -7.11 -11.59
C ASN A 141 -13.49 -8.48 -11.70
N PHE A 142 -12.17 -8.48 -11.55
CA PHE A 142 -11.32 -9.64 -11.36
C PHE A 142 -10.66 -9.55 -9.98
N ARG A 143 -10.07 -10.63 -9.51
CA ARG A 143 -9.28 -10.58 -8.29
C ARG A 143 -8.02 -9.75 -8.52
N GLY A 144 -7.91 -8.61 -7.84
CA GLY A 144 -6.79 -7.67 -7.92
C GLY A 144 -6.76 -6.78 -9.16
N LEU A 145 -7.83 -6.78 -9.96
CA LEU A 145 -7.94 -6.02 -11.19
C LEU A 145 -9.39 -5.65 -11.47
N SER A 146 -9.67 -4.43 -11.93
CA SER A 146 -10.98 -4.10 -12.49
C SER A 146 -10.88 -3.18 -13.69
N PHE A 147 -11.89 -3.24 -14.54
CA PHE A 147 -12.04 -2.40 -15.73
C PHE A 147 -13.37 -1.65 -15.65
N SER A 148 -13.35 -0.36 -15.95
CA SER A 148 -14.54 0.44 -16.11
C SER A 148 -14.76 0.80 -17.57
N PHE A 149 -15.99 0.65 -18.05
CA PHE A 149 -16.39 0.88 -19.44
C PHE A 149 -17.33 2.08 -19.52
N GLN A 150 -17.11 2.95 -20.50
CA GLN A 150 -17.95 4.11 -20.77
C GLN A 150 -19.01 3.78 -21.84
N LEU A 151 -20.21 4.37 -21.69
CA LEU A 151 -21.38 4.10 -22.51
C LEU A 151 -21.62 5.15 -23.62
N ASP A 152 -20.58 5.78 -24.16
CA ASP A 152 -20.73 6.95 -25.03
C ASP A 152 -21.53 6.70 -26.34
N SER A 153 -21.80 5.45 -26.70
CA SER A 153 -22.59 5.07 -27.87
C SER A 153 -24.09 4.83 -27.62
N TRP A 154 -24.62 5.13 -26.43
CA TRP A 154 -26.06 5.04 -26.14
C TRP A 154 -26.78 6.32 -26.57
N ILE A 155 -27.14 6.43 -27.85
CA ILE A 155 -27.96 7.54 -28.41
C ILE A 155 -29.39 7.53 -27.81
N GLU A 156 -29.80 6.45 -27.15
CA GLU A 156 -30.91 6.45 -26.21
C GLU A 156 -30.34 6.16 -24.84
N ALA A 157 -30.53 7.06 -23.87
CA ALA A 157 -30.41 6.71 -22.46
C ALA A 157 -31.09 5.34 -22.27
N PRO A 158 -30.43 4.35 -21.62
CA PRO A 158 -31.07 3.05 -21.43
C PRO A 158 -32.44 3.35 -20.83
N LYS A 159 -33.52 3.02 -21.56
CA LYS A 159 -34.90 3.03 -21.05
C LYS A 159 -34.94 1.97 -19.95
N TYR A 160 -34.34 2.30 -18.81
CA TYR A 160 -34.04 1.36 -17.75
C TYR A 160 -34.90 1.76 -16.58
N GLU A 161 -35.99 1.03 -16.42
CA GLU A 161 -36.80 1.14 -15.22
C GLU A 161 -35.95 0.84 -13.98
N PRO A 162 -36.11 1.60 -12.88
CA PRO A 162 -35.45 1.36 -11.61
C PRO A 162 -36.00 0.12 -10.87
N ASN A 163 -36.62 -0.83 -11.58
CA ASN A 163 -37.25 -2.02 -11.01
C ASN A 163 -36.30 -3.23 -10.88
N PHE A 164 -35.06 -3.13 -11.36
CA PHE A 164 -34.03 -4.13 -11.05
C PHE A 164 -33.35 -3.77 -9.74
N ALA A 165 -33.99 -4.24 -8.67
CA ALA A 165 -33.50 -4.20 -7.30
C ALA A 165 -32.00 -4.51 -7.22
N HIS A 166 -31.30 -3.63 -6.52
CA HIS A 166 -30.13 -3.91 -5.69
C HIS A 166 -29.45 -5.27 -5.95
N GLY A 167 -28.44 -5.29 -6.83
CA GLY A 167 -27.35 -6.27 -6.77
C GLY A 167 -27.54 -7.61 -7.47
N LEU A 168 -28.60 -7.85 -8.25
CA LEU A 168 -28.81 -9.14 -8.94
C LEU A 168 -28.99 -9.07 -10.46
N ALA A 169 -29.13 -7.88 -11.05
CA ALA A 169 -29.17 -7.74 -12.50
C ALA A 169 -27.76 -7.71 -13.08
N SER A 170 -27.29 -8.89 -13.43
CA SER A 170 -26.14 -9.13 -14.28
C SER A 170 -26.35 -8.52 -15.67
N LEU A 171 -25.94 -7.26 -15.84
CA LEU A 171 -26.07 -6.58 -17.12
C LEU A 171 -24.86 -6.89 -18.00
N GLN A 172 -25.13 -7.35 -19.22
CA GLN A 172 -24.09 -7.61 -20.21
C GLN A 172 -23.55 -6.28 -20.74
N ILE A 173 -22.22 -6.12 -20.69
CA ILE A 173 -21.56 -4.97 -21.28
C ILE A 173 -21.72 -5.07 -22.81
N PRO A 174 -22.18 -4.01 -23.50
CA PRO A 174 -22.36 -4.04 -24.95
C PRO A 174 -21.07 -4.37 -25.70
N HIS A 175 -21.23 -5.08 -26.81
CA HIS A 175 -20.11 -5.38 -27.70
C HIS A 175 -19.45 -4.09 -28.21
N GLY A 176 -18.12 -4.10 -28.29
CA GLY A 176 -17.30 -2.96 -28.71
C GLY A 176 -17.12 -1.86 -27.66
N ALA A 177 -17.69 -2.00 -26.46
CA ALA A 177 -17.42 -1.07 -25.37
C ALA A 177 -15.91 -1.06 -25.04
N THR A 178 -15.35 0.13 -24.88
CA THR A 178 -13.91 0.31 -24.59
C THR A 178 -13.68 0.66 -23.12
N VAL A 179 -12.55 0.20 -22.60
CA VAL A 179 -12.12 0.49 -21.23
C VAL A 179 -11.79 1.96 -21.08
N LYS A 180 -12.48 2.64 -20.16
CA LYS A 180 -12.21 4.01 -19.72
C LYS A 180 -11.12 4.05 -18.66
N ARG A 181 -11.20 3.17 -17.65
CA ARG A 181 -10.19 3.08 -16.58
C ARG A 181 -9.93 1.64 -16.20
N MET A 182 -8.72 1.40 -15.72
CA MET A 182 -8.28 0.12 -15.19
C MET A 182 -7.67 0.33 -13.81
N TYR A 183 -7.97 -0.55 -12.87
CA TYR A 183 -7.43 -0.50 -11.51
C TYR A 183 -6.71 -1.79 -11.18
N ILE A 184 -5.47 -1.70 -10.69
CA ILE A 184 -4.71 -2.83 -10.15
C ILE A 184 -4.59 -2.63 -8.65
N TYR A 185 -4.96 -3.65 -7.87
CA TYR A 185 -5.01 -3.56 -6.42
C TYR A 185 -4.88 -4.94 -5.76
N SER A 186 -4.82 -4.99 -4.43
CA SER A 186 -4.86 -6.25 -3.67
C SER A 186 -6.27 -6.52 -3.13
N GLY A 187 -6.80 -7.73 -3.33
CA GLY A 187 -8.11 -8.13 -2.81
C GLY A 187 -9.14 -8.43 -3.91
N ASN A 188 -10.42 -8.37 -3.54
CA ASN A 188 -11.54 -8.74 -4.42
C ASN A 188 -12.29 -7.54 -5.01
N SER A 189 -12.18 -6.36 -4.39
CA SER A 189 -12.87 -5.15 -4.80
C SER A 189 -12.01 -3.91 -4.54
N LEU A 190 -12.27 -2.83 -5.26
CA LEU A 190 -11.61 -1.54 -5.06
C LEU A 190 -12.00 -0.89 -3.71
N GLN A 191 -13.20 -1.17 -3.20
CA GLN A 191 -13.69 -0.60 -1.93
C GLN A 191 -13.01 -1.23 -0.71
N ASP A 192 -12.74 -2.54 -0.77
CA ASP A 192 -12.16 -3.30 0.35
C ASP A 192 -10.64 -3.43 0.25
N THR A 193 -10.02 -2.80 -0.76
CA THR A 193 -8.58 -2.94 -0.98
C THR A 193 -7.76 -2.26 0.12
N LYS A 194 -6.67 -2.93 0.50
CA LYS A 194 -5.70 -2.45 1.50
C LYS A 194 -4.31 -2.51 0.89
N ALA A 195 -3.43 -1.65 1.38
CA ALA A 195 -2.02 -1.73 0.96
C ALA A 195 -1.47 -3.12 1.29
N PRO A 196 -0.75 -3.77 0.35
CA PRO A 196 -0.16 -5.06 0.58
C PRO A 196 0.81 -5.01 1.75
N VAL A 197 0.99 -6.17 2.40
CA VAL A 197 2.02 -6.32 3.43
C VAL A 197 3.40 -6.11 2.81
N MET A 198 4.33 -5.60 3.61
CA MET A 198 5.71 -5.42 3.16
C MET A 198 6.31 -6.79 2.80
N PRO A 199 6.84 -6.98 1.57
CA PRO A 199 7.46 -8.24 1.18
C PRO A 199 8.66 -8.57 2.08
N LEU A 200 8.87 -9.86 2.36
CA LEU A 200 9.98 -10.33 3.20
C LEU A 200 11.35 -9.90 2.69
N SER A 201 11.52 -9.87 1.37
CA SER A 201 12.75 -9.38 0.71
C SER A 201 13.06 -7.91 1.01
N CYS A 202 12.05 -7.11 1.35
CA CYS A 202 12.23 -5.71 1.69
C CYS A 202 12.73 -5.51 3.14
N PHE A 203 12.68 -6.53 4.00
CA PHE A 203 13.11 -6.37 5.39
C PHE A 203 14.62 -6.14 5.50
N LEU A 204 15.43 -6.77 4.63
CA LEU A 204 16.89 -6.59 4.57
C LEU A 204 17.59 -6.73 5.94
N GLY A 205 17.09 -7.62 6.80
CA GLY A 205 17.59 -7.82 8.17
C GLY A 205 17.11 -6.80 9.20
N ASN A 206 16.33 -5.79 8.80
CA ASN A 206 15.80 -4.78 9.70
C ASN A 206 14.51 -5.23 10.41
N VAL A 207 14.22 -4.53 11.50
CA VAL A 207 12.98 -4.63 12.26
C VAL A 207 12.14 -3.38 11.98
N TYR A 208 10.85 -3.53 11.74
CA TYR A 208 9.92 -2.43 11.46
C TYR A 208 8.84 -2.34 12.52
N ALA A 209 8.37 -1.14 12.83
CA ALA A 209 7.19 -0.98 13.67
C ALA A 209 5.90 -1.16 12.85
N GLU A 210 5.03 -2.06 13.28
CA GLU A 210 3.65 -2.17 12.81
C GLU A 210 2.76 -1.13 13.48
N SER A 211 2.92 -0.97 14.80
CA SER A 211 2.23 0.04 15.60
C SER A 211 3.06 0.44 16.81
N VAL A 212 2.84 1.65 17.30
CA VAL A 212 3.44 2.18 18.52
C VAL A 212 2.32 2.78 19.36
N ASP A 213 2.06 2.17 20.52
CA ASP A 213 1.08 2.64 21.48
C ASP A 213 1.80 3.41 22.60
N VAL A 214 1.22 4.54 23.03
CA VAL A 214 1.71 5.25 24.22
C VAL A 214 1.15 4.57 25.46
N LEU A 215 2.03 4.06 26.30
CA LEU A 215 1.68 3.58 27.64
C LEU A 215 1.45 4.78 28.53
N ARG A 216 0.34 4.77 29.29
CA ARG A 216 -0.07 5.85 30.19
C ARG A 216 -0.35 5.30 31.56
N ASP A 217 0.05 6.04 32.59
CA ASP A 217 -0.32 5.82 33.98
C ASP A 217 -1.21 6.99 34.49
N GLY A 218 -1.54 6.97 35.78
CA GLY A 218 -2.36 8.03 36.41
C GLY A 218 -1.70 9.42 36.44
N THR A 219 -0.42 9.52 36.11
CA THR A 219 0.38 10.76 36.13
C THR A 219 0.74 11.28 34.73
N GLY A 220 0.65 10.43 33.71
CA GLY A 220 0.94 10.83 32.34
C GLY A 220 1.37 9.66 31.45
N PRO A 221 2.01 9.94 30.30
CA PRO A 221 2.61 8.90 29.48
C PRO A 221 3.85 8.32 30.19
N SER A 222 3.89 7.00 30.36
CA SER A 222 4.93 6.27 31.09
C SER A 222 5.89 5.50 30.17
N GLY A 223 5.52 5.27 28.91
CA GLY A 223 6.38 4.58 27.95
C GLY A 223 5.75 4.38 26.58
N LEU A 224 6.39 3.54 25.78
CA LEU A 224 5.96 3.12 24.45
C LEU A 224 5.90 1.60 24.38
N ARG A 225 4.81 1.07 23.82
CA ARG A 225 4.70 -0.34 23.45
C ARG A 225 4.70 -0.45 21.92
N LEU A 226 5.70 -1.13 21.39
CA LEU A 226 5.92 -1.31 19.98
C LEU A 226 5.54 -2.72 19.57
N ARG A 227 4.68 -2.84 18.56
CA ARG A 227 4.45 -4.10 17.85
C ARG A 227 5.39 -4.14 16.65
N LEU A 228 6.34 -5.07 16.68
CA LEU A 228 7.48 -5.12 15.79
C LEU A 228 7.37 -6.28 14.80
N LEU A 229 7.79 -6.03 13.57
CA LEU A 229 7.86 -6.97 12.46
C LEU A 229 9.33 -7.24 12.11
N ALA A 230 9.70 -8.52 12.00
CA ALA A 230 11.00 -8.92 11.49
C ALA A 230 10.88 -10.12 10.54
N ALA A 231 11.78 -10.22 9.56
CA ALA A 231 11.94 -11.45 8.82
C ALA A 231 12.62 -12.49 9.73
N GLY A 232 11.96 -13.62 9.97
CA GLY A 232 12.51 -14.70 10.77
C GLY A 232 13.74 -15.30 10.11
N CYS A 233 14.89 -15.23 10.78
CA CYS A 233 16.07 -16.01 10.43
C CYS A 233 15.98 -17.37 11.12
N GLY A 234 15.51 -18.39 10.41
CA GLY A 234 15.71 -19.79 10.78
C GLY A 234 17.08 -20.27 10.27
N PRO A 235 17.74 -21.23 10.93
CA PRO A 235 18.90 -21.92 10.36
C PRO A 235 18.43 -22.81 9.19
N GLY A 236 18.35 -22.22 8.01
CA GLY A 236 17.89 -22.85 6.77
C GLY A 236 17.57 -21.77 5.75
N LEU A 237 17.91 -21.99 4.49
CA LEU A 237 17.82 -21.05 3.36
C LEU A 237 16.74 -19.96 3.49
N LEU A 238 17.03 -18.76 2.95
CA LEU A 238 16.11 -17.63 2.71
C LEU A 238 14.69 -18.01 2.23
N ALA A 239 14.53 -19.21 1.66
CA ALA A 239 13.27 -19.78 1.18
C ALA A 239 12.21 -20.10 2.26
N ASP A 240 12.55 -20.27 3.54
CA ASP A 240 11.56 -20.49 4.63
C ASP A 240 11.53 -19.35 5.66
N ALA A 241 12.02 -18.17 5.28
CA ALA A 241 11.87 -16.98 6.10
C ALA A 241 10.36 -16.67 6.27
N LYS A 242 9.90 -16.60 7.51
CA LYS A 242 8.52 -16.21 7.85
C LYS A 242 8.54 -14.88 8.59
N MET A 243 7.57 -14.02 8.31
CA MET A 243 7.41 -12.78 9.06
C MET A 243 7.08 -13.14 10.51
N ARG A 244 7.83 -12.58 11.46
CA ARG A 244 7.57 -12.69 12.89
C ARG A 244 7.05 -11.37 13.42
N VAL A 245 6.05 -11.47 14.29
CA VAL A 245 5.47 -10.33 15.01
C VAL A 245 5.73 -10.53 16.49
N PHE A 246 6.22 -9.50 17.17
CA PHE A 246 6.49 -9.54 18.60
C PHE A 246 6.33 -8.15 19.22
N GLU A 247 6.05 -8.08 20.52
CA GLU A 247 5.91 -6.81 21.23
C GLU A 247 7.13 -6.52 22.10
N ARG A 248 7.50 -5.24 22.16
CA ARG A 248 8.53 -4.70 23.05
C ARG A 248 8.02 -3.42 23.67
N SER A 249 8.32 -3.25 24.96
CA SER A 249 8.00 -2.02 25.69
C SER A 249 9.30 -1.36 26.13
N VAL A 250 9.32 -0.03 26.05
CA VAL A 250 10.36 0.83 26.61
C VAL A 250 9.67 1.91 27.43
N TYR A 251 10.23 2.26 28.57
CA TYR A 251 9.65 3.23 29.51
C TYR A 251 10.47 4.50 29.55
N PHE A 252 9.80 5.63 29.86
CA PHE A 252 10.53 6.88 30.05
C PHE A 252 11.37 6.77 31.34
N GLY A 253 12.67 7.04 31.21
CA GLY A 253 13.65 6.83 32.28
C GLY A 253 14.46 5.53 32.17
N ASP A 254 14.14 4.65 31.21
CA ASP A 254 14.98 3.49 30.89
C ASP A 254 16.39 3.95 30.48
N SER A 255 17.41 3.17 30.87
CA SER A 255 18.78 3.45 30.45
C SER A 255 18.97 3.12 28.96
N CYS A 256 20.00 3.68 28.33
CA CYS A 256 20.37 3.29 26.97
C CYS A 256 20.60 1.78 26.81
N GLN A 257 21.13 1.11 27.84
CA GLN A 257 21.38 -0.32 27.81
C GLN A 257 20.05 -1.10 27.80
N ASP A 258 19.06 -0.66 28.55
CA ASP A 258 17.72 -1.26 28.58
C ASP A 258 17.04 -1.08 27.21
N VAL A 259 17.06 0.13 26.66
CA VAL A 259 16.52 0.44 25.32
C VAL A 259 17.20 -0.40 24.24
N LEU A 260 18.54 -0.51 24.26
CA LEU A 260 19.30 -1.35 23.33
C LEU A 260 18.96 -2.83 23.48
N SER A 261 18.79 -3.32 24.70
CA SER A 261 18.43 -4.73 24.95
C SER A 261 17.03 -5.07 24.43
N MET A 262 16.11 -4.08 24.45
CA MET A 262 14.72 -4.26 24.04
C MET A 262 14.50 -4.05 22.54
N LEU A 263 15.11 -3.02 21.94
CA LEU A 263 14.90 -2.63 20.54
C LEU A 263 16.02 -3.07 19.60
N GLY A 264 17.18 -3.46 20.12
CA GLY A 264 18.38 -3.75 19.35
C GLY A 264 19.18 -2.50 18.97
N SER A 265 20.11 -2.66 18.04
CA SER A 265 21.01 -1.59 17.60
C SER A 265 20.27 -0.47 16.86
N PRO A 266 20.58 0.81 17.15
CA PRO A 266 20.02 1.93 16.39
C PRO A 266 20.59 1.97 14.97
N HIS A 267 19.86 2.62 14.07
CA HIS A 267 20.34 2.84 12.70
C HIS A 267 21.43 3.90 12.66
N LYS A 268 21.33 4.90 13.53
CA LYS A 268 22.31 5.97 13.63
C LYS A 268 22.34 6.52 15.05
N VAL A 269 23.55 6.81 15.51
CA VAL A 269 23.79 7.55 16.76
C VAL A 269 24.18 8.96 16.38
N PHE A 270 23.52 9.94 17.00
CA PHE A 270 23.83 11.34 16.81
C PHE A 270 24.32 11.94 18.10
N TYR A 271 25.45 12.64 18.03
CA TYR A 271 26.01 13.37 19.17
C TYR A 271 25.60 14.83 19.05
N LYS A 272 25.11 15.41 20.14
CA LYS A 272 24.80 16.83 20.22
C LYS A 272 26.11 17.61 20.20
N SER A 273 26.37 18.26 19.08
CA SER A 273 27.47 19.22 18.95
C SER A 273 27.06 20.51 19.65
N GLU A 274 27.55 20.69 20.88
CA GLU A 274 27.47 21.88 21.74
C GLU A 274 26.11 22.16 22.41
N ASP A 275 26.18 22.31 23.73
CA ASP A 275 25.06 22.83 24.53
C ASP A 275 25.13 24.36 24.54
N LYS A 276 24.38 25.02 23.66
CA LYS A 276 24.31 26.49 23.56
C LYS A 276 23.77 27.16 24.83
N MET A 277 23.29 26.39 25.82
CA MET A 277 22.92 26.90 27.14
C MET A 277 24.07 26.91 28.16
N LYS A 278 25.18 26.18 27.90
CA LYS A 278 26.35 26.14 28.82
C LYS A 278 27.13 27.46 28.87
N ILE A 279 27.08 28.27 27.81
CA ILE A 279 27.72 29.60 27.75
C ILE A 279 27.07 30.65 28.65
N HIS A 280 25.86 30.41 29.15
CA HIS A 280 25.18 31.29 30.11
C HIS A 280 25.30 30.80 31.57
N SER A 281 26.07 29.74 31.82
CA SER A 281 26.29 29.26 33.18
C SER A 281 27.16 30.25 33.97
N PRO A 282 26.75 30.69 35.18
CA PRO A 282 27.44 31.73 35.94
C PRO A 282 28.81 31.31 36.51
N SER A 283 29.29 30.10 36.22
CA SER A 283 30.52 29.53 36.78
C SER A 283 31.30 28.66 35.77
N PRO A 284 31.98 29.27 34.79
CA PRO A 284 32.70 28.53 33.73
C PRO A 284 33.89 27.69 34.24
N HIS A 285 34.40 27.94 35.46
CA HIS A 285 35.62 27.31 35.98
C HIS A 285 35.41 26.11 36.91
N LYS A 286 34.15 25.74 37.23
CA LYS A 286 33.82 24.58 38.10
C LYS A 286 33.26 23.38 37.33
N GLN A 287 33.40 23.36 36.01
CA GLN A 287 32.84 22.27 35.22
C GLN A 287 33.82 21.10 35.16
N VAL A 288 33.58 20.10 36.00
CA VAL A 288 33.99 18.72 35.69
C VAL A 288 33.38 18.42 34.31
N PRO A 289 34.16 17.92 33.33
CA PRO A 289 33.59 17.50 32.06
C PRO A 289 32.46 16.53 32.36
N SER A 290 31.23 16.89 32.01
CA SER A 290 30.16 15.89 31.95
C SER A 290 30.68 14.84 30.96
N LYS A 291 31.11 13.67 31.46
CA LYS A 291 31.69 12.59 30.63
C LYS A 291 30.69 12.03 29.61
N CYS A 292 29.44 12.46 29.64
CA CYS A 292 28.43 12.11 28.66
C CYS A 292 28.40 13.18 27.58
N ASN A 293 28.89 12.85 26.39
CA ASN A 293 28.44 13.56 25.20
C ASN A 293 26.95 13.24 25.07
N ASP A 294 26.07 14.24 25.17
CA ASP A 294 24.64 14.03 24.92
C ASP A 294 24.50 13.40 23.53
N TYR A 295 23.95 12.19 23.46
CA TYR A 295 23.67 11.52 22.19
C TYR A 295 22.26 10.97 22.20
N PHE A 296 21.73 10.74 21.01
CA PHE A 296 20.45 10.07 20.83
C PHE A 296 20.54 8.96 19.79
N PHE A 297 19.73 7.93 20.01
CA PHE A 297 19.56 6.81 19.11
C PHE A 297 18.42 7.09 18.15
N ASN A 298 18.69 6.93 16.85
CA ASN A 298 17.69 7.01 15.80
C ASN A 298 17.33 5.60 15.30
N TYR A 299 16.08 5.21 15.54
CA TYR A 299 15.48 3.97 15.05
C TYR A 299 14.55 4.30 13.88
N PHE A 300 15.12 4.55 12.71
CA PHE A 300 14.38 5.04 11.54
C PHE A 300 13.20 4.13 11.15
N THR A 301 13.41 2.82 11.12
CA THR A 301 12.37 1.83 10.77
C THR A 301 11.29 1.66 11.84
N LEU A 302 11.55 2.13 13.06
CA LEU A 302 10.59 2.13 14.16
C LEU A 302 9.89 3.50 14.30
N GLY A 303 10.43 4.55 13.68
CA GLY A 303 9.96 5.93 13.84
C GLY A 303 10.23 6.50 15.22
N VAL A 304 11.25 6.00 15.94
CA VAL A 304 11.55 6.39 17.33
C VAL A 304 12.91 7.08 17.43
N LEU A 305 12.95 8.18 18.18
CA LEU A 305 14.16 8.84 18.65
C LEU A 305 14.24 8.67 20.16
N SER A 306 15.35 8.11 20.65
CA SER A 306 15.60 7.92 22.07
C SER A 306 16.75 8.83 22.51
N PRO A 307 16.46 9.99 23.15
CA PRO A 307 17.46 10.83 23.79
C PRO A 307 17.79 10.30 25.19
N LEU A 308 19.04 10.55 25.62
CA LEU A 308 19.46 10.50 27.02
C LEU A 308 19.14 11.79 27.75
#